data_AF-A0A232FNE2-F1
#
_entry.id   AF-A0A232FNE2-F1
#
_cell.length_a   1.000
_cell.length_b   1.000
_cell.length_c   1.000
_cell.angle_alpha   90.00
_cell.angle_beta   90.00
_cell.angle_gamma   90.00
#
_symmetry.space_group_name_H-M   'P 1'
#
loop_
_entity.id
_entity.type
_entity.pdbx_description
1 polymer ?
#
loop_
_entity_poly.entity_id
_entity_poly.type
_entity_poly.pdbx_seq_one_letter_code
_entity_poly.pdbx_strand_id
1 'polypeptide(L)'
;MYARKLNPELEKLREEVLGPPSLETVVRNVEEAASKIHSSFLFENEGKELLQKLCLFLSATASGKSYGDWQKFAAVLGLMTEQIKCIDYDFKGLQDPTYYVLLAFSQLAEATMDKIIIALQKIDRPDVINRVTDCFNYFIQDIVQNRSLNLKDGIYKSSTSPRAPLVLCPVIQKHHEINQSLAKVPYKPNITCQSASLKYGSIAMLTFANDGRRTAEEIARIFRSKNPKIGVIILQEQEKHVYSKAEEFIEDCFKQVNYIVPILTVGYLNKINNYVEGENDNTDLDSKYLSKYVAHNNEIMIDLPKGIDLTGYTLILPSVAVGNVGQLTVDLLISSLELRRVGRIFDTSFIPLVGPDPYNETSQDIGTSVDFYIYEEKKVIVLQIRSPLVLRPSNFFIEVLNFVTDYKIGKVIILTSSFGHEKNDEQIRTVPFRYLATENVKAEYGKQFEDMSWIALEPKMLDDFSGQTVLKIHGGGYAKTLFELLGRNNIQCIIVLKFCSEGDNMPDAIELINYFNKWIRLVPVDERNACKLKFPPSWKFLFGNIPPRELY
;
A
#
# COMPACT_ATOMS: atom_id res chain seq x y z
N MET A 1 -25.57 6.99 45.04
CA MET A 1 -25.10 5.85 45.85
C MET A 1 -26.15 4.74 45.79
N TYR A 2 -25.99 3.77 44.88
CA TYR A 2 -26.76 2.52 44.93
C TYR A 2 -25.87 1.45 45.54
N ALA A 3 -26.12 1.11 46.81
CA ALA A 3 -25.44 0.00 47.46
C ALA A 3 -25.89 -1.30 46.78
N ARG A 4 -24.95 -1.98 46.11
CA ARG A 4 -25.18 -3.32 45.57
C ARG A 4 -25.44 -4.26 46.75
N LYS A 5 -26.65 -4.79 46.86
CA LYS A 5 -26.95 -5.93 47.76
C LYS A 5 -26.19 -7.15 47.22
N LEU A 6 -25.02 -7.40 47.81
CA LEU A 6 -24.24 -8.61 47.57
C LEU A 6 -24.94 -9.80 48.24
N ASN A 7 -24.91 -10.95 47.56
CA ASN A 7 -25.57 -12.16 48.01
C ASN A 7 -24.75 -12.79 49.16
N PRO A 8 -25.33 -12.97 50.36
CA PRO A 8 -24.61 -13.44 51.54
C PRO A 8 -24.06 -14.87 51.41
N GLU A 9 -24.65 -15.73 50.59
CA GLU A 9 -24.10 -17.09 50.35
C GLU A 9 -22.81 -17.04 49.52
N LEU A 10 -22.74 -16.15 48.53
CA LEU A 10 -21.55 -15.97 47.69
C LEU A 10 -20.39 -15.34 48.48
N GLU A 11 -20.70 -14.51 49.47
CA GLU A 11 -19.69 -13.86 50.29
C GLU A 11 -19.13 -14.80 51.36
N LYS A 12 -19.96 -15.70 51.88
CA LYS A 12 -19.51 -16.79 52.75
C LYS A 12 -18.56 -17.77 52.03
N LEU A 13 -18.87 -18.09 50.77
CA LEU A 13 -18.00 -18.90 49.91
C LEU A 13 -16.67 -18.21 49.55
N ARG A 14 -16.61 -16.87 49.59
CA ARG A 14 -15.38 -16.10 49.36
C ARG A 14 -14.50 -15.99 50.60
N GLU A 15 -15.08 -15.99 51.80
CA GLU A 15 -14.31 -16.02 53.05
C GLU A 15 -13.72 -17.41 53.37
N GLU A 16 -14.33 -18.49 52.86
CA GLU A 16 -13.88 -19.87 53.09
C GLU A 16 -12.74 -20.32 52.17
N VAL A 17 -12.44 -19.56 51.10
CA VAL A 17 -11.31 -19.84 50.20
C VAL A 17 -10.13 -18.96 50.61
N LEU A 18 -9.03 -19.57 51.07
CA LEU A 18 -7.74 -18.88 51.20
C LEU A 18 -7.34 -18.37 49.81
N GLY A 19 -7.63 -17.10 49.55
CA GLY A 19 -7.29 -16.44 48.30
C GLY A 19 -5.78 -16.39 48.08
N PRO A 20 -5.32 -16.39 46.82
CA PRO A 20 -3.91 -16.17 46.51
C PRO A 20 -3.45 -14.83 47.13
N PRO A 21 -2.16 -14.70 47.50
CA PRO A 21 -1.64 -13.50 48.13
C PRO A 21 -2.05 -12.26 47.33
N SER A 22 -2.53 -11.21 48.02
CA SER A 22 -3.05 -10.01 47.36
C SER A 22 -1.99 -9.42 46.43
N LEU A 23 -2.42 -9.03 45.22
CA LEU A 23 -1.58 -8.40 44.21
C LEU A 23 -0.75 -7.24 44.79
N GLU A 24 -1.32 -6.51 45.76
CA GLU A 24 -0.71 -5.41 46.51
C GLU A 24 0.54 -5.82 47.31
N THR A 25 0.59 -7.04 47.87
CA THR A 25 1.72 -7.51 48.67
C THR A 25 2.90 -7.95 47.80
N VAL A 26 2.60 -8.52 46.62
CA VAL A 26 3.61 -8.93 45.63
C VAL A 26 4.22 -7.71 44.93
N VAL A 27 3.40 -6.71 44.59
CA VAL A 27 3.85 -5.44 43.99
C VAL A 27 4.82 -4.70 44.93
N ARG A 28 4.51 -4.61 46.23
CA ARG A 28 5.36 -3.90 47.20
C ARG A 28 6.77 -4.50 47.37
N ASN A 29 6.90 -5.83 47.30
CA ASN A 29 8.21 -6.50 47.41
C ASN A 29 9.05 -6.35 46.13
N VAL A 30 8.39 -6.29 44.96
CA VAL A 30 9.04 -6.04 43.66
C VAL A 30 9.51 -4.60 43.55
N GLU A 31 8.74 -3.63 44.06
CA GLU A 31 9.11 -2.21 44.12
C GLU A 31 10.38 -1.97 44.94
N GLU A 32 10.55 -2.65 46.08
CA GLU A 32 11.75 -2.49 46.90
C GLU A 32 13.02 -3.04 46.22
N ALA A 33 12.94 -4.20 45.56
CA ALA A 33 14.06 -4.76 44.82
C ALA A 33 14.40 -3.93 43.57
N ALA A 34 13.38 -3.45 42.86
CA ALA A 34 13.54 -2.60 41.67
C ALA A 34 14.13 -1.22 42.00
N SER A 35 13.87 -0.67 43.19
CA SER A 35 14.46 0.60 43.66
C SER A 35 15.98 0.55 43.84
N LYS A 36 16.55 -0.65 43.97
CA LYS A 36 17.99 -0.89 44.13
C LYS A 36 18.67 -1.22 42.80
N ILE A 37 17.94 -1.30 41.68
CA ILE A 37 18.49 -1.68 40.37
C ILE A 37 18.42 -0.48 39.42
N HIS A 38 19.58 -0.09 38.89
CA HIS A 38 19.66 0.99 37.91
C HIS A 38 19.11 0.56 36.54
N SER A 39 18.41 1.46 35.87
CA SER A 39 17.84 1.26 34.53
C SER A 39 18.88 1.00 33.43
N SER A 40 20.17 1.18 33.69
CA SER A 40 21.24 0.87 32.74
C SER A 40 21.26 -0.61 32.35
N PHE A 41 20.77 -1.49 33.24
CA PHE A 41 20.68 -2.93 32.97
C PHE A 41 19.67 -3.28 31.85
N LEU A 42 18.74 -2.37 31.50
CA LEU A 42 17.87 -2.55 30.34
C LEU A 42 18.65 -2.71 29.02
N PHE A 43 19.86 -2.16 28.95
CA PHE A 43 20.69 -2.16 27.75
C PHE A 43 21.70 -3.31 27.70
N GLU A 44 21.70 -4.18 28.72
CA GLU A 44 22.47 -5.43 28.73
C GLU A 44 21.63 -6.58 28.17
N ASN A 45 22.23 -7.77 27.99
CA ASN A 45 21.55 -8.89 27.34
C ASN A 45 20.29 -9.33 28.07
N GLU A 46 20.33 -9.30 29.40
CA GLU A 46 19.28 -9.67 30.33
C GLU A 46 18.09 -8.70 30.25
N GLY A 47 18.34 -7.41 29.97
CA GLY A 47 17.33 -6.36 29.89
C GLY A 47 16.68 -6.18 28.52
N LYS A 48 17.23 -6.80 27.46
CA LYS A 48 16.78 -6.59 26.07
C LYS A 48 15.31 -6.93 25.86
N GLU A 49 14.82 -8.05 26.40
CA GLU A 49 13.43 -8.45 26.22
C GLU A 49 12.47 -7.44 26.87
N LEU A 50 12.79 -7.00 28.09
CA LEU A 50 12.01 -6.01 28.83
C LEU A 50 12.02 -4.65 28.12
N LEU A 51 13.19 -4.21 27.65
CA LEU A 51 13.35 -2.98 26.88
C LEU A 51 12.52 -3.00 25.59
N GLN A 52 12.53 -4.13 24.86
CA GLN A 52 11.73 -4.30 23.65
C GLN A 52 10.23 -4.21 23.93
N LYS A 53 9.75 -4.88 24.98
CA LYS A 53 8.33 -4.83 25.38
C LYS A 53 7.91 -3.42 25.80
N LEU A 54 8.75 -2.71 26.55
CA LEU A 54 8.49 -1.31 26.91
C LEU A 54 8.37 -0.43 25.66
N CYS A 55 9.32 -0.51 24.72
CA CYS A 55 9.27 0.24 23.47
C CYS A 55 8.00 -0.07 22.66
N LEU A 56 7.68 -1.36 22.50
CA LEU A 56 6.52 -1.82 21.74
C LEU A 56 5.20 -1.26 22.29
N PHE A 57 5.02 -1.29 23.62
CA PHE A 57 3.72 -0.93 24.21
C PHE A 57 3.58 0.56 24.55
N LEU A 58 4.67 1.29 24.79
CA LEU A 58 4.64 2.73 25.04
C LEU A 58 4.60 3.58 23.76
N SER A 59 5.33 3.18 22.72
CA SER A 59 5.39 3.97 21.47
C SER A 59 4.24 3.66 20.50
N ALA A 60 3.55 2.53 20.66
CA ALA A 60 2.41 2.14 19.82
C ALA A 60 1.06 2.79 20.19
N THR A 61 1.05 3.92 20.92
CA THR A 61 -0.21 4.59 21.30
C THR A 61 -0.82 5.38 20.15
N ALA A 62 -2.06 5.03 19.78
CA ALA A 62 -2.85 5.80 18.81
C ALA A 62 -3.31 7.15 19.39
N SER A 63 -3.20 8.21 18.59
CA SER A 63 -3.74 9.54 18.88
C SER A 63 -5.27 9.50 18.98
N GLY A 64 -5.82 9.88 20.15
CA GLY A 64 -7.28 9.97 20.36
C GLY A 64 -7.85 9.35 21.66
N LYS A 65 -7.03 8.81 22.57
CA LYS A 65 -7.48 8.35 23.91
C LYS A 65 -6.92 9.23 25.04
N SER A 66 -7.55 9.22 26.21
CA SER A 66 -7.22 10.07 27.38
C SER A 66 -5.97 9.66 28.17
N TYR A 67 -5.19 8.67 27.72
CA TYR A 67 -4.01 8.16 28.43
C TYR A 67 -2.72 8.86 27.97
N GLY A 68 -1.63 8.76 28.75
CA GLY A 68 -0.36 9.36 28.38
C GLY A 68 0.43 8.57 27.33
N ASP A 69 1.01 9.29 26.37
CA ASP A 69 1.89 8.78 25.32
C ASP A 69 3.37 8.77 25.77
N TRP A 70 4.28 8.36 24.88
CA TRP A 70 5.72 8.34 25.15
C TRP A 70 6.29 9.72 25.51
N GLN A 71 5.68 10.82 25.03
CA GLN A 71 6.12 12.18 25.34
C GLN A 71 5.77 12.57 26.78
N LYS A 72 4.57 12.24 27.24
CA LYS A 72 4.19 12.37 28.66
C LYS A 72 5.03 11.45 29.55
N PHE A 73 5.31 10.24 29.09
CA PHE A 73 6.23 9.31 29.79
C PHE A 73 7.63 9.92 29.95
N ALA A 74 8.18 10.51 28.89
CA ALA A 74 9.46 11.20 28.89
C ALA A 74 9.49 12.39 29.87
N ALA A 75 8.43 13.20 29.87
CA ALA A 75 8.30 14.32 30.79
C ALA A 75 8.25 13.87 32.25
N VAL A 76 7.53 12.79 32.57
CA VAL A 76 7.46 12.22 33.92
C VAL A 76 8.81 11.65 34.37
N LEU A 77 9.62 11.13 33.44
CA LEU A 77 11.00 10.69 33.71
C LEU A 77 12.02 11.83 33.76
N GLY A 78 11.60 13.08 33.54
CA GLY A 78 12.42 14.28 33.75
C GLY A 78 13.16 14.81 32.52
N LEU A 79 12.80 14.38 31.31
CA LEU A 79 13.38 14.95 30.08
C LEU A 79 12.82 16.35 29.81
N MET A 80 13.68 17.27 29.36
CA MET A 80 13.28 18.63 28.97
C MET A 80 12.46 18.62 27.67
N THR A 81 11.62 19.64 27.47
CA THR A 81 10.79 19.77 26.26
C THR A 81 11.62 19.77 24.98
N GLU A 82 12.80 20.38 25.00
CA GLU A 82 13.76 20.43 23.89
C GLU A 82 14.31 19.04 23.57
N GLN A 83 14.57 18.22 24.59
CA GLN A 83 15.06 16.84 24.42
C GLN A 83 13.96 15.95 23.83
N ILE A 84 12.72 16.11 24.29
CA ILE A 84 11.56 15.39 23.75
C ILE A 84 11.34 15.75 22.27
N LYS A 85 11.41 17.04 21.92
CA LYS A 85 11.34 17.49 20.52
C LYS A 85 12.50 16.95 19.68
N CYS A 86 13.72 16.94 20.21
CA CYS A 86 14.87 16.37 19.52
C CYS A 86 14.68 14.86 19.26
N ILE A 87 14.09 14.12 20.20
CA ILE A 87 13.72 12.72 19.99
C ILE A 87 12.65 12.58 18.88
N ASP A 88 11.65 13.45 18.88
CA ASP A 88 10.51 13.39 17.95
C ASP A 88 10.88 13.80 16.51
N TYR A 89 11.80 14.75 16.33
CA TYR A 89 12.14 15.31 15.03
C TYR A 89 13.52 14.84 14.51
N ASP A 90 14.56 14.89 15.35
CA ASP A 90 15.95 14.72 14.90
C ASP A 90 16.44 13.27 15.03
N PHE A 91 15.93 12.52 16.02
CA PHE A 91 16.23 11.09 16.19
C PHE A 91 15.16 10.16 15.60
N LYS A 92 14.16 10.74 14.93
CA LYS A 92 13.08 10.00 14.28
C LYS A 92 13.63 8.99 13.28
N GLY A 93 13.24 7.74 13.43
CA GLY A 93 13.62 6.66 12.49
C GLY A 93 15.01 6.07 12.73
N LEU A 94 15.74 6.42 13.79
CA LEU A 94 17.02 5.76 14.13
C LEU A 94 16.84 4.63 15.16
N GLN A 95 16.03 4.86 16.19
CA GLN A 95 15.55 3.87 17.18
C GLN A 95 14.14 4.29 17.63
N ASP A 96 13.49 3.47 18.46
CA ASP A 96 12.19 3.80 19.04
C ASP A 96 12.26 5.05 19.96
N PRO A 97 11.27 5.97 19.95
CA PRO A 97 11.29 7.14 20.84
C PRO A 97 11.40 6.77 22.32
N THR A 98 10.71 5.72 22.78
CA THR A 98 10.80 5.22 24.15
C THR A 98 12.19 4.66 24.46
N TYR A 99 12.88 4.09 23.46
CA TYR A 99 14.29 3.68 23.62
C TYR A 99 15.17 4.88 23.97
N TYR A 100 15.06 6.00 23.25
CA TYR A 100 15.84 7.20 23.54
C TYR A 100 15.47 7.84 24.88
N VAL A 101 14.19 7.81 25.26
CA VAL A 101 13.74 8.25 26.58
C VAL A 101 14.38 7.43 27.69
N LEU A 102 14.33 6.10 27.59
CA LEU A 102 14.92 5.21 28.59
C LEU A 102 16.46 5.32 28.60
N LEU A 103 17.08 5.54 27.44
CA LEU A 103 18.52 5.72 27.32
C LEU A 103 18.97 7.03 27.99
N ALA A 104 18.26 8.13 27.72
CA ALA A 104 18.50 9.42 28.35
C ALA A 104 18.28 9.35 29.86
N PHE A 105 17.16 8.73 30.29
CA PHE A 105 16.87 8.50 31.70
C PHE A 105 17.98 7.70 32.39
N SER A 106 18.50 6.64 31.75
CA SER A 106 19.57 5.81 32.29
C SER A 106 20.93 6.51 32.47
N GLN A 107 21.08 7.75 31.99
CA GLN A 107 22.29 8.54 32.23
C GLN A 107 22.28 9.21 33.62
N LEU A 108 21.12 9.34 34.27
CA LEU A 108 21.01 9.90 35.63
C LEU A 108 21.53 8.89 36.67
N ALA A 109 22.11 9.38 37.78
CA ALA A 109 22.67 8.51 38.81
C ALA A 109 21.57 7.73 39.56
N GLU A 110 20.43 8.36 39.74
CA GLU A 110 19.26 7.88 40.44
C GLU A 110 18.22 7.17 39.55
N ALA A 111 18.56 6.82 38.31
CA ALA A 111 17.62 6.19 37.38
C ALA A 111 17.43 4.71 37.69
N THR A 112 16.42 4.39 38.49
CA THR A 112 16.11 3.05 38.97
C THR A 112 14.90 2.42 38.27
N MET A 113 14.78 1.09 38.32
CA MET A 113 13.74 0.35 37.60
C MET A 113 12.32 0.57 38.13
N ASP A 114 12.17 0.80 39.44
CA ASP A 114 10.90 1.16 40.07
C ASP A 114 10.33 2.47 39.49
N LYS A 115 11.19 3.47 39.21
CA LYS A 115 10.78 4.77 38.67
C LYS A 115 10.15 4.66 37.27
N ILE A 116 10.53 3.64 36.50
CA ILE A 116 9.91 3.35 35.19
C ILE A 116 8.48 2.86 35.39
N ILE A 117 8.24 1.97 36.36
CA ILE A 117 6.89 1.47 36.70
C ILE A 117 6.03 2.59 37.30
N ILE A 118 6.59 3.41 38.20
CA ILE A 118 5.89 4.58 38.76
C ILE A 118 5.53 5.58 37.66
N ALA A 119 6.41 5.80 36.68
CA ALA A 119 6.12 6.67 35.54
C ALA A 119 4.95 6.13 34.71
N LEU A 120 4.89 4.81 34.46
CA LEU A 120 3.77 4.15 33.78
C LEU A 120 2.45 4.29 34.53
N GLN A 121 2.47 4.19 35.87
CA GLN A 121 1.29 4.42 36.70
C GLN A 121 0.80 5.87 36.59
N LYS A 122 1.72 6.84 36.64
CA LYS A 122 1.40 8.28 36.56
C LYS A 122 0.80 8.73 35.24
N ILE A 123 1.07 8.01 34.15
CA ILE A 123 0.50 8.30 32.82
C ILE A 123 -0.76 7.48 32.52
N ASP A 124 -1.32 6.80 33.53
CA ASP A 124 -2.51 5.94 33.44
C ASP A 124 -2.36 4.83 32.38
N ARG A 125 -1.24 4.09 32.40
CA ARG A 125 -0.97 2.96 31.47
C ARG A 125 -0.94 1.58 32.16
N PRO A 126 -2.03 1.14 32.83
CA PRO A 126 -2.08 -0.18 33.46
C PRO A 126 -2.03 -1.33 32.45
N ASP A 127 -2.39 -1.06 31.18
CA ASP A 127 -2.27 -1.99 30.06
C ASP A 127 -0.81 -2.37 29.76
N VAL A 128 0.11 -1.40 29.83
CA VAL A 128 1.55 -1.65 29.64
C VAL A 128 2.09 -2.43 30.81
N ILE A 129 1.76 -1.98 32.04
CA ILE A 129 2.20 -2.61 33.28
C ILE A 129 1.85 -4.10 33.24
N ASN A 130 0.58 -4.44 33.00
CA ASN A 130 0.12 -5.83 32.96
C ASN A 130 0.86 -6.70 31.93
N ARG A 131 1.28 -6.13 30.79
CA ARG A 131 1.99 -6.86 29.73
C ARG A 131 3.48 -7.03 30.00
N VAL A 132 4.07 -6.16 30.83
CA VAL A 132 5.51 -6.23 31.15
C VAL A 132 5.78 -6.84 32.53
N THR A 133 4.79 -6.95 33.42
CA THR A 133 4.95 -7.43 34.81
C THR A 133 5.73 -8.74 34.91
N ASP A 134 5.37 -9.77 34.14
CA ASP A 134 6.03 -11.08 34.26
C ASP A 134 7.51 -11.02 33.81
N CYS A 135 7.77 -10.32 32.71
CA CYS A 135 9.12 -10.10 32.19
C CYS A 135 9.95 -9.21 33.13
N PHE A 136 9.33 -8.19 33.73
CA PHE A 136 9.94 -7.32 34.72
C PHE A 136 10.33 -8.10 35.97
N ASN A 137 9.44 -8.93 36.50
CA ASN A 137 9.71 -9.75 37.68
C ASN A 137 10.84 -10.74 37.45
N TYR A 138 10.82 -11.44 36.30
CA TYR A 138 11.91 -12.33 35.92
C TYR A 138 13.25 -11.59 35.81
N PHE A 139 13.26 -10.43 35.15
CA PHE A 139 14.44 -9.59 35.01
C PHE A 139 15.01 -9.14 36.37
N ILE A 140 14.15 -8.65 37.28
CA ILE A 140 14.60 -8.22 38.62
C ILE A 140 15.18 -9.41 39.41
N GLN A 141 14.54 -10.57 39.35
CA GLN A 141 15.03 -11.78 40.02
C GLN A 141 16.37 -12.25 39.45
N ASP A 142 16.51 -12.25 38.12
CA ASP A 142 17.74 -12.62 37.42
C ASP A 142 18.92 -11.74 37.84
N ILE A 143 18.74 -10.42 37.87
CA ILE A 143 19.77 -9.47 38.31
C ILE A 143 20.13 -9.67 39.79
N VAL A 144 19.15 -9.92 40.67
CA VAL A 144 19.38 -10.14 42.11
C VAL A 144 20.08 -11.48 42.39
N GLN A 145 19.81 -12.52 41.60
CA GLN A 145 20.35 -13.86 41.82
C GLN A 145 21.72 -14.08 41.16
N ASN A 146 22.00 -13.48 40.00
CA ASN A 146 23.11 -13.90 39.15
C ASN A 146 24.37 -13.03 39.18
N ARG A 147 24.46 -12.00 40.03
CA ARG A 147 25.68 -11.16 40.10
C ARG A 147 26.21 -10.93 41.51
N SER A 148 27.53 -11.10 41.65
CA SER A 148 28.32 -10.46 42.72
C SER A 148 28.41 -8.97 42.42
N LEU A 149 27.37 -8.23 42.79
CA LEU A 149 27.20 -6.83 42.39
C LEU A 149 28.06 -5.90 43.26
N ASN A 150 28.78 -4.98 42.62
CA ASN A 150 29.40 -3.85 43.31
C ASN A 150 28.29 -2.86 43.73
N LEU A 151 27.90 -2.86 45.01
CA LEU A 151 27.09 -1.78 45.56
C LEU A 151 27.92 -0.49 45.52
N LYS A 152 27.50 0.47 44.68
CA LYS A 152 27.92 1.87 44.79
C LYS A 152 26.69 2.68 45.17
N ASP A 153 26.79 3.42 46.27
CA ASP A 153 25.72 4.32 46.76
C ASP A 153 24.36 3.64 46.99
N GLY A 154 24.33 2.34 47.29
CA GLY A 154 23.09 1.60 47.57
C GLY A 154 22.31 1.10 46.34
N ILE A 155 22.80 1.37 45.12
CA ILE A 155 22.16 0.97 43.85
C ILE A 155 23.11 0.08 43.03
N TYR A 156 22.57 -1.01 42.48
CA TYR A 156 23.26 -1.85 41.52
C TYR A 156 23.31 -1.14 40.17
N LYS A 157 24.53 -0.95 39.63
CA LYS A 157 24.75 -0.29 38.33
C LYS A 157 25.58 -1.17 37.40
N SER A 158 25.25 -1.12 36.12
CA SER A 158 25.98 -1.81 35.06
C SER A 158 27.37 -1.17 34.85
N SER A 159 28.37 -2.01 34.52
CA SER A 159 29.70 -1.55 34.08
C SER A 159 29.76 -1.18 32.60
N THR A 160 28.74 -1.54 31.82
CA THR A 160 28.66 -1.40 30.36
C THR A 160 27.34 -0.75 29.97
N SER A 161 27.20 0.55 30.22
CA SER A 161 26.04 1.32 29.79
C SER A 161 26.36 2.12 28.53
N PRO A 162 25.52 2.07 27.48
CA PRO A 162 25.68 2.91 26.30
C PRO A 162 25.50 4.38 26.66
N ARG A 163 26.35 5.25 26.09
CA ARG A 163 26.24 6.69 26.26
C ARG A 163 25.15 7.25 25.36
N ALA A 164 24.27 8.07 25.92
CA ALA A 164 23.31 8.84 25.13
C ALA A 164 24.02 9.92 24.29
N PRO A 165 23.45 10.34 23.15
CA PRO A 165 23.87 11.54 22.43
C PRO A 165 23.92 12.74 23.38
N LEU A 166 24.91 13.64 23.21
CA LEU A 166 25.13 14.78 24.11
C LEU A 166 23.88 15.65 24.34
N VAL A 167 23.05 15.81 23.31
CA VAL A 167 21.79 16.58 23.38
C VAL A 167 20.75 15.93 24.31
N LEU A 168 20.83 14.61 24.53
CA LEU A 168 19.96 13.85 25.43
C LEU A 168 20.59 13.60 26.81
N CYS A 169 21.82 14.05 27.04
CA CYS A 169 22.47 13.95 28.34
C CYS A 169 21.92 15.02 29.31
N PRO A 170 21.81 14.71 30.62
CA PRO A 170 21.44 15.69 31.63
C PRO A 170 22.47 16.83 31.69
N VAL A 171 22.01 18.08 31.69
CA VAL A 171 22.89 19.25 31.86
C VAL A 171 23.30 19.32 33.33
N ILE A 172 24.46 18.75 33.66
CA ILE A 172 25.07 18.93 34.98
C ILE A 172 25.66 20.33 35.05
N GLN A 173 25.07 21.22 35.86
CA GLN A 173 25.75 22.43 36.32
C GLN A 173 26.94 22.04 37.21
N LYS A 174 28.16 21.97 36.66
CA LYS A 174 29.42 22.28 37.36
C LYS A 174 30.60 22.42 36.38
N HIS A 175 31.42 23.44 36.67
CA HIS A 175 32.56 23.99 35.92
C HIS A 175 33.69 23.01 35.52
N HIS A 176 34.29 23.29 34.33
CA HIS A 176 35.67 23.00 33.86
C HIS A 176 36.15 21.51 33.90
N GLU A 177 36.89 20.94 32.95
CA GLU A 177 37.96 21.45 32.09
C GLU A 177 37.92 20.79 30.69
N ILE A 178 38.35 21.57 29.69
CA ILE A 178 38.61 21.13 28.32
C ILE A 178 39.89 20.29 28.33
N ASN A 179 39.82 19.06 27.84
CA ASN A 179 40.99 18.41 27.22
C ASN A 179 40.55 17.68 25.95
N GLN A 180 40.96 18.28 24.83
CA GLN A 180 40.89 17.69 23.50
C GLN A 180 41.77 16.43 23.46
N SER A 181 41.20 15.32 23.00
CA SER A 181 41.97 14.35 22.21
C SER A 181 41.08 13.78 21.11
N LEU A 182 41.37 14.22 19.89
CA LEU A 182 40.86 13.64 18.65
C LEU A 182 41.48 12.26 18.47
N ALA A 183 40.69 11.20 18.64
CA ALA A 183 41.03 9.88 18.13
C ALA A 183 39.92 9.42 17.19
N LYS A 184 40.15 9.57 15.88
CA LYS A 184 39.38 8.91 14.83
C LYS A 184 39.62 7.40 14.95
N VAL A 185 38.62 6.64 15.36
CA VAL A 185 38.63 5.17 15.19
C VAL A 185 37.86 4.84 13.91
N PRO A 186 38.49 4.21 12.91
CA PRO A 186 37.77 3.75 11.72
C PRO A 186 36.95 2.50 12.10
N TYR A 187 35.62 2.59 12.01
CA TYR A 187 34.76 1.42 12.12
C TYR A 187 34.85 0.63 10.80
N LYS A 188 35.56 -0.51 10.85
CA LYS A 188 35.48 -1.55 9.83
C LYS A 188 34.29 -2.46 10.15
N PRO A 189 33.35 -2.70 9.23
CA PRO A 189 32.32 -3.70 9.43
C PRO A 189 32.96 -5.09 9.23
N ASN A 190 33.27 -5.77 10.34
CA ASN A 190 33.54 -7.21 10.31
C ASN A 190 32.27 -7.96 10.69
N ILE A 191 31.41 -8.20 9.71
CA ILE A 191 30.51 -9.36 9.70
C ILE A 191 30.65 -9.99 8.31
N THR A 192 31.71 -10.77 8.11
CA THR A 192 31.71 -11.81 7.08
C THR A 192 30.88 -12.97 7.61
N CYS A 193 29.61 -13.01 7.28
CA CYS A 193 28.86 -14.27 7.27
C CYS A 193 29.10 -14.88 5.89
N GLN A 194 29.94 -15.92 5.83
CA GLN A 194 30.07 -16.73 4.62
C GLN A 194 28.78 -17.55 4.44
N SER A 195 27.78 -16.98 3.75
CA SER A 195 26.74 -17.76 3.11
C SER A 195 27.02 -17.76 1.61
N ALA A 196 27.17 -18.96 1.04
CA ALA A 196 27.32 -19.12 -0.40
C ALA A 196 26.16 -18.39 -1.11
N SER A 197 26.47 -17.52 -2.07
CA SER A 197 25.47 -16.76 -2.81
C SER A 197 24.57 -17.72 -3.61
N LEU A 198 23.45 -18.14 -3.03
CA LEU A 198 22.40 -18.86 -3.73
C LEU A 198 21.86 -17.93 -4.83
N LYS A 199 22.15 -18.23 -6.09
CA LYS A 199 21.58 -17.52 -7.24
C LYS A 199 20.11 -17.96 -7.39
N TYR A 200 19.19 -17.10 -6.99
CA TYR A 200 17.76 -17.26 -7.28
C TYR A 200 17.46 -16.76 -8.70
N GLY A 201 16.53 -17.42 -9.41
CA GLY A 201 16.07 -16.98 -10.73
C GLY A 201 15.12 -15.79 -10.64
N SER A 202 14.29 -15.77 -9.59
CA SER A 202 13.40 -14.68 -9.20
C SER A 202 13.11 -14.76 -7.70
N ILE A 203 12.61 -13.69 -7.11
CA ILE A 203 12.18 -13.60 -5.71
C ILE A 203 10.71 -13.15 -5.69
N ALA A 204 9.85 -13.88 -4.99
CA ALA A 204 8.43 -13.57 -4.84
C ALA A 204 8.07 -13.32 -3.37
N MET A 205 7.20 -12.35 -3.10
CA MET A 205 6.58 -12.15 -1.79
C MET A 205 5.15 -12.66 -1.84
N LEU A 206 4.76 -13.51 -0.88
CA LEU A 206 3.37 -13.98 -0.79
C LEU A 206 2.62 -13.11 0.22
N THR A 207 1.48 -12.56 -0.18
CA THR A 207 0.58 -11.83 0.73
C THR A 207 -0.70 -12.65 0.92
N PHE A 208 -1.11 -12.86 2.17
CA PHE A 208 -2.27 -13.69 2.49
C PHE A 208 -2.90 -13.27 3.82
N ALA A 209 -4.20 -13.50 3.95
CA ALA A 209 -4.87 -13.46 5.24
C ALA A 209 -4.74 -14.82 5.95
N ASN A 210 -5.10 -14.90 7.23
CA ASN A 210 -5.00 -16.14 8.02
C ASN A 210 -5.59 -17.39 7.35
N ASP A 211 -6.69 -17.24 6.61
CA ASP A 211 -7.34 -18.33 5.87
C ASP A 211 -6.60 -18.76 4.59
N GLY A 212 -5.62 -17.96 4.12
CA GLY A 212 -4.73 -18.28 3.00
C GLY A 212 -3.37 -18.87 3.40
N ARG A 213 -3.05 -18.95 4.70
CA ARG A 213 -1.73 -19.36 5.21
C ARG A 213 -1.24 -20.70 4.66
N ARG A 214 -2.08 -21.73 4.73
CA ARG A 214 -1.71 -23.08 4.28
C ARG A 214 -1.36 -23.11 2.79
N THR A 215 -2.12 -22.37 1.98
CA THR A 215 -1.86 -22.21 0.55
C THR A 215 -0.53 -21.48 0.32
N ALA A 216 -0.22 -20.46 1.13
CA ALA A 216 1.05 -19.73 1.06
C ALA A 216 2.25 -20.64 1.31
N GLU A 217 2.17 -21.45 2.37
CA GLU A 217 3.22 -22.39 2.74
C GLU A 217 3.44 -23.45 1.63
N GLU A 218 2.36 -23.92 1.01
CA GLU A 218 2.44 -24.88 -0.09
C GLU A 218 3.06 -24.28 -1.35
N ILE A 219 2.65 -23.06 -1.74
CA ILE A 219 3.25 -22.31 -2.85
C ILE A 219 4.72 -22.05 -2.57
N ALA A 220 5.07 -21.59 -1.37
CA ALA A 220 6.44 -21.32 -0.97
C ALA A 220 7.32 -22.58 -1.08
N ARG A 221 6.80 -23.74 -0.64
CA ARG A 221 7.49 -25.03 -0.78
C ARG A 221 7.72 -25.38 -2.25
N ILE A 222 6.72 -25.19 -3.12
CA ILE A 222 6.85 -25.46 -4.56
C ILE A 222 7.89 -24.53 -5.20
N PHE A 223 7.83 -23.23 -4.92
CA PHE A 223 8.73 -22.22 -5.48
C PHE A 223 10.20 -22.46 -5.07
N ARG A 224 10.42 -22.76 -3.79
CA ARG A 224 11.74 -23.09 -3.24
C ARG A 224 12.32 -24.40 -3.81
N SER A 225 11.48 -25.27 -4.39
CA SER A 225 11.89 -26.55 -5.00
C SER A 225 12.29 -26.46 -6.48
N LYS A 226 12.03 -25.34 -7.17
CA LYS A 226 12.32 -25.18 -8.62
C LYS A 226 13.82 -24.99 -8.90
N ASN A 227 14.22 -25.16 -10.17
CA ASN A 227 15.56 -24.85 -10.65
C ASN A 227 15.50 -23.97 -11.92
N PRO A 228 16.00 -22.72 -11.89
CA PRO A 228 16.59 -22.05 -10.73
C PRO A 228 15.58 -21.87 -9.59
N LYS A 229 16.06 -21.83 -8.34
CA LYS A 229 15.20 -21.66 -7.16
C LYS A 229 14.50 -20.30 -7.23
N ILE A 230 13.23 -20.28 -6.85
CA ILE A 230 12.50 -19.02 -6.63
C ILE A 230 12.60 -18.71 -5.14
N GLY A 231 13.17 -17.54 -4.81
CA GLY A 231 13.18 -17.04 -3.43
C GLY A 231 11.76 -16.67 -3.02
N VAL A 232 11.37 -16.98 -1.78
CA VAL A 232 10.02 -16.66 -1.29
C VAL A 232 10.09 -15.96 0.05
N ILE A 233 9.49 -14.78 0.14
CA ILE A 233 9.34 -14.00 1.37
C ILE A 233 7.93 -14.19 1.94
N ILE A 234 7.88 -14.63 3.20
CA ILE A 234 6.70 -14.64 4.08
C ILE A 234 7.10 -13.82 5.31
N LEU A 235 6.35 -12.77 5.66
CA LEU A 235 6.76 -11.80 6.68
C LEU A 235 6.84 -12.42 8.07
N GLN A 236 5.93 -13.34 8.40
CA GLN A 236 5.97 -14.07 9.67
C GLN A 236 7.24 -14.89 9.82
N GLU A 237 7.79 -15.45 8.73
CA GLU A 237 9.08 -16.17 8.79
C GLU A 237 10.26 -15.22 9.08
N GLN A 238 10.08 -13.91 8.85
CA GLN A 238 11.09 -12.88 9.07
C GLN A 238 10.91 -12.13 10.39
N GLU A 239 10.02 -12.58 11.29
CA GLU A 239 9.70 -11.91 12.56
C GLU A 239 10.92 -11.47 13.37
N LYS A 240 11.98 -12.29 13.39
CA LYS A 240 13.24 -12.01 14.09
C LYS A 240 14.05 -10.84 13.49
N HIS A 241 13.72 -10.39 12.29
CA HIS A 241 14.35 -9.24 11.62
C HIS A 241 13.49 -7.98 11.70
N VAL A 242 12.25 -8.09 12.21
CA VAL A 242 11.30 -6.99 12.41
C VAL A 242 11.55 -6.30 13.76
N TYR A 243 12.82 -6.05 14.11
CA TYR A 243 13.20 -5.31 15.32
C TYR A 243 13.61 -3.89 14.98
N SER A 244 12.72 -2.95 15.29
CA SER A 244 12.77 -1.52 14.94
C SER A 244 12.78 -1.28 13.42
N LYS A 245 11.88 -0.40 12.95
CA LYS A 245 11.60 -0.19 11.51
C LYS A 245 10.91 -1.36 10.82
N ALA A 246 9.90 -1.94 11.47
CA ALA A 246 9.06 -2.97 10.85
C ALA A 246 8.51 -2.52 9.48
N GLU A 247 8.19 -1.24 9.36
CA GLU A 247 7.70 -0.63 8.12
C GLU A 247 8.79 -0.53 7.05
N GLU A 248 9.98 0.01 7.37
CA GLU A 248 11.09 0.09 6.40
C GLU A 248 11.64 -1.29 6.03
N PHE A 249 11.68 -2.26 6.96
CA PHE A 249 12.06 -3.64 6.67
C PHE A 249 11.10 -4.28 5.67
N ILE A 250 9.80 -4.05 5.87
CA ILE A 250 8.76 -4.53 4.96
C ILE A 250 8.86 -3.81 3.60
N GLU A 251 9.06 -2.49 3.57
CA GLU A 251 9.35 -1.75 2.34
C GLU A 251 10.61 -2.25 1.62
N ASP A 252 11.66 -2.57 2.36
CA ASP A 252 12.89 -3.11 1.79
C ASP A 252 12.68 -4.53 1.26
N CYS A 253 11.82 -5.33 1.89
CA CYS A 253 11.38 -6.61 1.32
C CYS A 253 10.64 -6.37 -0.01
N PHE A 254 9.74 -5.38 -0.07
CA PHE A 254 9.04 -5.01 -1.30
C PHE A 254 9.99 -4.55 -2.42
N LYS A 255 11.02 -3.76 -2.10
CA LYS A 255 12.03 -3.31 -3.08
C LYS A 255 12.93 -4.44 -3.60
N GLN A 256 13.05 -5.54 -2.84
CA GLN A 256 13.95 -6.65 -3.14
C GLN A 256 13.26 -7.82 -3.85
N VAL A 257 11.92 -7.84 -3.93
CA VAL A 257 11.19 -8.88 -4.65
C VAL A 257 10.94 -8.50 -6.11
N ASN A 258 10.92 -9.50 -6.98
CA ASN A 258 10.54 -9.33 -8.39
C ASN A 258 9.03 -9.38 -8.58
N TYR A 259 8.31 -10.10 -7.71
CA TYR A 259 6.86 -10.30 -7.82
C TYR A 259 6.22 -10.29 -6.43
N ILE A 260 5.02 -9.71 -6.34
CA ILE A 260 4.13 -9.83 -5.17
C ILE A 260 2.94 -10.67 -5.60
N VAL A 261 2.68 -11.77 -4.89
CA VAL A 261 1.67 -12.76 -5.25
C VAL A 261 0.60 -12.81 -4.16
N PRO A 262 -0.57 -12.20 -4.37
CA PRO A 262 -1.66 -12.25 -3.41
C PRO A 262 -2.40 -13.59 -3.46
N ILE A 263 -2.68 -14.16 -2.29
CA ILE A 263 -3.50 -15.37 -2.15
C ILE A 263 -4.93 -14.93 -1.81
N LEU A 264 -5.75 -14.89 -2.86
CA LEU A 264 -7.11 -14.38 -2.78
C LEU A 264 -8.02 -15.41 -2.08
N THR A 265 -8.31 -15.14 -0.81
CA THR A 265 -9.32 -15.83 0.00
C THR A 265 -10.45 -14.87 0.38
N VAL A 266 -11.54 -15.40 0.96
CA VAL A 266 -12.62 -14.55 1.49
C VAL A 266 -12.09 -13.62 2.59
N GLY A 267 -11.21 -14.11 3.47
CA GLY A 267 -10.54 -13.31 4.49
C GLY A 267 -9.63 -12.24 3.90
N TYR A 268 -8.91 -12.56 2.82
CA TYR A 268 -8.08 -11.58 2.11
C TYR A 268 -8.94 -10.46 1.51
N LEU A 269 -10.00 -10.82 0.77
CA LEU A 269 -10.91 -9.86 0.14
C LEU A 269 -11.64 -8.98 1.17
N ASN A 270 -12.04 -9.54 2.31
CA ASN A 270 -12.66 -8.78 3.39
C ASN A 270 -11.70 -7.76 4.00
N LYS A 271 -10.43 -8.15 4.22
CA LYS A 271 -9.41 -7.25 4.78
C LYS A 271 -9.02 -6.11 3.84
N ILE A 272 -8.97 -6.35 2.53
CA ILE A 272 -8.67 -5.29 1.56
C ILE A 272 -9.86 -4.35 1.32
N ASN A 273 -11.10 -4.84 1.40
CA ASN A 273 -12.30 -4.05 1.09
C ASN A 273 -12.85 -3.26 2.29
N ASN A 274 -12.67 -3.76 3.52
CA ASN A 274 -13.20 -3.14 4.73
C ASN A 274 -12.08 -2.61 5.64
N TYR A 275 -11.04 -2.01 5.05
CA TYR A 275 -9.95 -1.42 5.85
C TYR A 275 -10.49 -0.31 6.76
N VAL A 276 -10.47 -0.56 8.07
CA VAL A 276 -10.72 0.44 9.12
C VAL A 276 -9.41 0.67 9.84
N GLU A 277 -8.92 1.92 9.82
CA GLU A 277 -7.76 2.31 10.61
C GLU A 277 -8.00 1.97 12.09
N GLY A 278 -7.17 1.06 12.63
CA GLY A 278 -7.23 0.68 14.03
C GLY A 278 -8.05 -0.58 14.36
N GLU A 279 -8.47 -1.39 13.38
CA GLU A 279 -8.91 -2.75 13.68
C GLU A 279 -7.75 -3.61 14.21
N ASN A 280 -7.97 -4.21 15.39
CA ASN A 280 -7.03 -5.13 16.05
C ASN A 280 -6.94 -6.43 15.25
N ASP A 281 -6.05 -6.45 14.27
CA ASP A 281 -5.74 -7.66 13.54
C ASP A 281 -4.65 -8.50 14.24
N ASN A 282 -4.83 -9.82 14.15
CA ASN A 282 -4.09 -10.91 14.81
C ASN A 282 -2.55 -10.73 14.92
N THR A 283 -1.95 -11.49 15.86
CA THR A 283 -0.51 -11.59 16.20
C THR A 283 0.44 -11.97 15.05
N ASP A 284 -0.06 -12.08 13.82
CA ASP A 284 0.66 -12.55 12.64
C ASP A 284 1.05 -11.38 11.74
N LEU A 285 2.34 -11.27 11.41
CA LEU A 285 2.91 -10.18 10.62
C LEU A 285 2.32 -10.10 9.21
N ASP A 286 2.12 -11.24 8.54
CA ASP A 286 1.50 -11.26 7.21
C ASP A 286 0.07 -10.69 7.25
N SER A 287 -0.72 -11.09 8.25
CA SER A 287 -2.08 -10.58 8.46
C SER A 287 -2.14 -9.11 8.92
N LYS A 288 -1.18 -8.66 9.73
CA LYS A 288 -1.12 -7.30 10.29
C LYS A 288 -0.70 -6.28 9.23
N TYR A 289 0.24 -6.64 8.37
CA TYR A 289 0.77 -5.72 7.35
C TYR A 289 0.01 -5.80 6.03
N LEU A 290 -0.92 -6.73 5.89
CA LEU A 290 -1.89 -6.72 4.79
C LEU A 290 -2.69 -5.40 4.75
N SER A 291 -3.06 -4.86 5.91
CA SER A 291 -3.84 -3.63 6.03
C SER A 291 -3.00 -2.38 5.71
N LYS A 292 -1.74 -2.34 6.15
CA LYS A 292 -0.77 -1.28 5.81
C LYS A 292 -0.32 -1.34 4.33
N TYR A 293 -0.23 -2.54 3.76
CA TYR A 293 -0.01 -2.75 2.32
C TYR A 293 -1.13 -2.11 1.49
N VAL A 294 -2.38 -2.23 1.92
CA VAL A 294 -3.52 -1.56 1.26
C VAL A 294 -3.45 -0.04 1.42
N ALA A 295 -3.03 0.46 2.58
CA ALA A 295 -2.89 1.90 2.83
C ALA A 295 -1.71 2.55 2.05
N HIS A 296 -0.57 1.88 1.90
CA HIS A 296 0.56 2.35 1.08
C HIS A 296 0.38 2.09 -0.44
N ASN A 297 -0.39 1.08 -0.85
CA ASN A 297 -0.71 0.83 -2.27
C ASN A 297 -2.05 1.42 -2.72
N ASN A 298 -2.63 2.32 -1.94
CA ASN A 298 -3.62 3.25 -2.46
C ASN A 298 -2.97 4.38 -3.29
N GLU A 299 -1.63 4.44 -3.33
CA GLU A 299 -0.90 5.19 -4.36
C GLU A 299 -0.94 4.42 -5.67
N ILE A 300 -1.33 5.13 -6.73
CA ILE A 300 -1.31 4.59 -8.07
C ILE A 300 0.13 4.60 -8.53
N MET A 301 0.64 3.42 -8.86
CA MET A 301 2.00 3.29 -9.35
C MET A 301 1.98 3.28 -10.87
N ILE A 302 2.33 4.41 -11.48
CA ILE A 302 2.69 4.45 -12.90
C ILE A 302 4.17 4.06 -13.01
N ASP A 303 4.43 2.85 -13.49
CA ASP A 303 5.79 2.40 -13.81
C ASP A 303 6.09 2.69 -15.28
N LEU A 304 7.00 3.64 -15.51
CA LEU A 304 7.49 4.04 -16.83
C LEU A 304 9.03 4.15 -16.83
N PRO A 305 9.68 3.95 -17.99
CA PRO A 305 11.10 4.12 -18.15
C PRO A 305 11.55 5.51 -17.72
N LYS A 306 12.60 5.57 -16.91
CA LYS A 306 13.19 6.85 -16.47
C LYS A 306 13.62 7.67 -17.68
N GLY A 307 13.17 8.94 -17.72
CA GLY A 307 13.55 9.89 -18.76
C GLY A 307 12.76 9.81 -20.06
N ILE A 308 11.63 9.08 -20.10
CA ILE A 308 10.73 9.10 -21.26
C ILE A 308 10.13 10.50 -21.47
N ASP A 309 10.25 11.03 -22.69
CA ASP A 309 9.60 12.29 -23.09
C ASP A 309 8.32 11.98 -23.87
N LEU A 310 7.19 12.44 -23.34
CA LEU A 310 5.88 12.30 -23.97
C LEU A 310 5.27 13.67 -24.32
N THR A 311 6.10 14.73 -24.37
CA THR A 311 5.63 16.08 -24.66
C THR A 311 4.94 16.14 -26.03
N GLY A 312 3.69 16.59 -26.03
CA GLY A 312 2.86 16.70 -27.22
C GLY A 312 2.34 15.37 -27.77
N TYR A 313 2.47 14.27 -27.03
CA TYR A 313 1.85 13.01 -27.42
C TYR A 313 0.33 13.08 -27.35
N THR A 314 -0.35 12.21 -28.10
CA THR A 314 -1.78 11.92 -27.91
C THR A 314 -1.93 10.67 -27.06
N LEU A 315 -2.64 10.77 -25.93
CA LEU A 315 -3.05 9.63 -25.12
C LEU A 315 -4.36 9.06 -25.65
N ILE A 316 -4.38 7.76 -25.97
CA ILE A 316 -5.59 7.02 -26.33
C ILE A 316 -5.87 5.99 -25.23
N LEU A 317 -7.07 6.00 -24.67
CA LEU A 317 -7.46 5.05 -23.63
C LEU A 317 -8.92 4.57 -23.77
N PRO A 318 -9.24 3.34 -23.36
CA PRO A 318 -10.59 2.82 -23.38
C PRO A 318 -11.27 3.09 -22.04
N SER A 319 -12.58 3.36 -22.06
CA SER A 319 -13.41 3.23 -20.87
C SER A 319 -13.91 1.79 -20.73
N VAL A 320 -13.89 1.24 -19.52
CA VAL A 320 -14.49 -0.08 -19.22
C VAL A 320 -16.01 0.07 -19.27
N ALA A 321 -16.59 -0.30 -20.40
CA ALA A 321 -17.97 0.00 -20.80
C ALA A 321 -18.66 -1.22 -21.41
N VAL A 322 -19.97 -1.11 -21.70
CA VAL A 322 -20.78 -2.19 -22.26
C VAL A 322 -20.13 -2.82 -23.51
N GLY A 323 -20.07 -4.15 -23.55
CA GLY A 323 -19.50 -4.88 -24.68
C GLY A 323 -17.99 -4.68 -24.89
N ASN A 324 -17.30 -4.03 -23.94
CA ASN A 324 -15.84 -3.82 -23.95
C ASN A 324 -15.30 -3.23 -25.28
N VAL A 325 -16.14 -2.53 -26.05
CA VAL A 325 -15.81 -2.10 -27.42
C VAL A 325 -14.57 -1.21 -27.44
N GLY A 326 -14.44 -0.29 -26.48
CA GLY A 326 -13.26 0.56 -26.36
C GLY A 326 -11.97 -0.26 -26.15
N GLN A 327 -12.01 -1.26 -25.27
CA GLN A 327 -10.86 -2.12 -24.97
C GLN A 327 -10.48 -2.99 -26.18
N LEU A 328 -11.48 -3.58 -26.86
CA LEU A 328 -11.27 -4.34 -28.10
C LEU A 328 -10.73 -3.45 -29.24
N THR A 329 -11.14 -2.18 -29.29
CA THR A 329 -10.65 -1.22 -30.28
C THR A 329 -9.18 -0.88 -30.03
N VAL A 330 -8.79 -0.72 -28.76
CA VAL A 330 -7.39 -0.53 -28.35
C VAL A 330 -6.54 -1.76 -28.65
N ASP A 331 -7.08 -2.97 -28.50
CA ASP A 331 -6.42 -4.22 -28.90
C ASP A 331 -6.06 -4.22 -30.39
N LEU A 332 -7.02 -3.84 -31.24
CA LEU A 332 -6.80 -3.73 -32.68
C LEU A 332 -5.75 -2.66 -32.99
N LEU A 333 -5.76 -1.52 -32.28
CA LEU A 333 -4.78 -0.46 -32.47
C LEU A 333 -3.35 -0.94 -32.13
N ILE A 334 -3.18 -1.56 -30.96
CA ILE A 334 -1.88 -2.07 -30.48
C ILE A 334 -1.34 -3.14 -31.43
N SER A 335 -2.17 -4.11 -31.79
CA SER A 335 -1.76 -5.21 -32.66
C SER A 335 -1.47 -4.75 -34.09
N SER A 336 -2.32 -3.90 -34.68
CA SER A 336 -2.17 -3.44 -36.08
C SER A 336 -0.99 -2.51 -36.29
N LEU A 337 -0.61 -1.75 -35.27
CA LEU A 337 0.55 -0.85 -35.31
C LEU A 337 1.80 -1.46 -34.67
N GLU A 338 1.71 -2.70 -34.17
CA GLU A 338 2.79 -3.41 -33.48
C GLU A 338 3.41 -2.57 -32.34
N LEU A 339 2.54 -1.94 -31.54
CA LEU A 339 2.97 -1.00 -30.50
C LEU A 339 3.76 -1.71 -29.41
N ARG A 340 4.81 -1.05 -28.93
CA ARG A 340 5.70 -1.58 -27.90
C ARG A 340 5.17 -1.21 -26.51
N ARG A 341 5.04 -2.20 -25.62
CA ARG A 341 4.76 -1.94 -24.20
C ARG A 341 5.89 -1.12 -23.59
N VAL A 342 5.55 -0.06 -22.88
CA VAL A 342 6.49 0.85 -22.22
C VAL A 342 6.28 0.94 -20.73
N GLY A 343 5.10 0.62 -20.20
CA GLY A 343 4.85 0.81 -18.78
C GLY A 343 3.58 0.14 -18.31
N ARG A 344 3.29 0.30 -17.02
CA ARG A 344 2.15 -0.32 -16.34
C ARG A 344 1.56 0.64 -15.33
N ILE A 345 0.26 0.47 -15.05
CA ILE A 345 -0.40 1.16 -13.95
C ILE A 345 -0.92 0.12 -12.97
N PHE A 346 -0.56 0.27 -11.70
CA PHE A 346 -1.21 -0.45 -10.61
C PHE A 346 -2.21 0.48 -9.92
N ASP A 347 -3.48 0.08 -9.91
CA ASP A 347 -4.56 0.78 -9.21
C ASP A 347 -5.55 -0.26 -8.64
N THR A 348 -5.95 -0.07 -7.38
CA THR A 348 -6.80 -1.01 -6.63
C THR A 348 -8.25 -1.08 -7.11
N SER A 349 -8.67 -0.15 -7.97
CA SER A 349 -10.01 -0.16 -8.59
C SER A 349 -10.15 -1.23 -9.66
N PHE A 350 -9.05 -1.80 -10.15
CA PHE A 350 -9.04 -2.90 -11.10
C PHE A 350 -8.71 -4.21 -10.40
N ILE A 351 -9.36 -5.31 -10.80
CA ILE A 351 -8.94 -6.66 -10.39
C ILE A 351 -7.49 -6.88 -10.85
N PRO A 352 -6.58 -7.28 -9.95
CA PRO A 352 -5.22 -7.63 -10.33
C PRO A 352 -5.23 -8.81 -11.31
N LEU A 353 -4.63 -8.62 -12.47
CA LEU A 353 -4.53 -9.58 -13.56
C LEU A 353 -3.08 -9.66 -14.00
N VAL A 354 -2.59 -10.89 -14.17
CA VAL A 354 -1.31 -11.18 -14.82
C VAL A 354 -1.53 -12.33 -15.80
N GLY A 355 -1.04 -12.17 -17.02
CA GLY A 355 -1.14 -13.19 -18.06
C GLY A 355 0.01 -13.11 -19.06
N PRO A 356 0.08 -14.07 -20.00
CA PRO A 356 1.03 -13.99 -21.10
C PRO A 356 0.76 -12.74 -21.95
N ASP A 357 1.77 -12.29 -22.69
CA ASP A 357 1.63 -11.18 -23.63
C ASP A 357 0.48 -11.44 -24.62
N PRO A 358 -0.59 -10.62 -24.61
CA PRO A 358 -1.76 -10.88 -25.45
C PRO A 358 -1.51 -10.58 -26.93
N TYR A 359 -0.43 -9.88 -27.26
CA TYR A 359 -0.10 -9.45 -28.62
C TYR A 359 1.01 -10.30 -29.26
N ASN A 360 1.76 -11.09 -28.48
CA ASN A 360 2.85 -11.92 -28.98
C ASN A 360 2.99 -13.25 -28.22
N GLU A 361 2.60 -14.35 -28.87
CA GLU A 361 2.64 -15.72 -28.31
C GLU A 361 4.05 -16.23 -27.96
N THR A 362 5.08 -15.62 -28.54
CA THR A 362 6.49 -16.01 -28.31
C THR A 362 7.17 -15.13 -27.26
N SER A 363 6.50 -14.06 -26.82
CA SER A 363 7.03 -13.13 -25.82
C SER A 363 7.15 -13.81 -24.46
N GLN A 364 8.22 -13.49 -23.75
CA GLN A 364 8.40 -13.85 -22.33
C GLN A 364 7.90 -12.74 -21.39
N ASP A 365 7.44 -11.62 -21.95
CA ASP A 365 6.89 -10.53 -21.16
C ASP A 365 5.41 -10.83 -20.79
N ILE A 366 4.94 -10.16 -19.75
CA ILE A 366 3.62 -10.37 -19.16
C ILE A 366 2.70 -9.18 -19.44
N GLY A 367 1.43 -9.48 -19.72
CA GLY A 367 0.36 -8.49 -19.70
C GLY A 367 -0.21 -8.34 -18.30
N THR A 368 -0.60 -7.12 -17.93
CA THR A 368 -1.22 -6.83 -16.62
C THR A 368 -2.61 -6.21 -16.76
N SER A 369 -3.21 -5.79 -15.64
CA SER A 369 -4.54 -5.14 -15.63
C SER A 369 -4.57 -3.87 -16.46
N VAL A 370 -3.52 -3.03 -16.36
CA VAL A 370 -3.41 -1.76 -17.07
C VAL A 370 -1.98 -1.58 -17.58
N ASP A 371 -1.82 -1.57 -18.90
CA ASP A 371 -0.51 -1.48 -19.56
C ASP A 371 -0.46 -0.28 -20.52
N PHE A 372 0.71 0.36 -20.61
CA PHE A 372 0.99 1.42 -21.59
C PHE A 372 1.76 0.88 -22.79
N TYR A 373 1.38 1.32 -23.98
CA TYR A 373 2.02 1.02 -25.26
C TYR A 373 2.35 2.31 -26.00
N ILE A 374 3.49 2.37 -26.69
CA ILE A 374 3.94 3.58 -27.38
C ILE A 374 4.02 3.39 -28.89
N TYR A 375 3.68 4.45 -29.62
CA TYR A 375 4.02 4.66 -31.01
C TYR A 375 4.87 5.93 -31.15
N GLU A 376 6.19 5.77 -31.08
CA GLU A 376 7.12 6.91 -31.06
C GLU A 376 7.03 7.75 -32.33
N GLU A 377 6.96 7.13 -33.51
CA GLU A 377 6.92 7.82 -34.80
C GLU A 377 5.73 8.77 -34.96
N LYS A 378 4.58 8.44 -34.37
CA LYS A 378 3.35 9.23 -34.45
C LYS A 378 3.04 10.00 -33.17
N LYS A 379 3.93 9.95 -32.17
CA LYS A 379 3.71 10.53 -30.84
C LYS A 379 2.36 10.11 -30.23
N VAL A 380 2.11 8.81 -30.19
CA VAL A 380 0.90 8.26 -29.57
C VAL A 380 1.32 7.38 -28.40
N ILE A 381 0.61 7.51 -27.29
CA ILE A 381 0.68 6.56 -26.19
C ILE A 381 -0.73 5.99 -25.97
N VAL A 382 -0.80 4.68 -25.82
CA VAL A 382 -2.05 3.93 -25.72
C VAL A 382 -2.06 3.23 -24.37
N LEU A 383 -3.09 3.48 -23.57
CA LEU A 383 -3.34 2.78 -22.32
C LEU A 383 -4.34 1.68 -22.61
N GLN A 384 -4.03 0.44 -22.26
CA GLN A 384 -4.96 -0.69 -22.37
C GLN A 384 -5.38 -1.16 -20.99
N ILE A 385 -6.68 -1.44 -20.83
CA ILE A 385 -7.25 -1.99 -19.60
C ILE A 385 -7.81 -3.38 -19.91
N ARG A 386 -7.37 -4.40 -19.18
CA ARG A 386 -7.79 -5.80 -19.34
C ARG A 386 -8.67 -6.31 -18.22
N SER A 387 -8.75 -5.59 -17.11
CA SER A 387 -9.55 -5.95 -15.96
C SER A 387 -10.85 -5.14 -15.86
N PRO A 388 -11.95 -5.74 -15.34
CA PRO A 388 -13.10 -4.95 -14.91
C PRO A 388 -12.75 -4.03 -13.72
N LEU A 389 -13.61 -3.03 -13.51
CA LEU A 389 -13.59 -2.15 -12.35
C LEU A 389 -14.38 -2.75 -11.19
N VAL A 390 -13.81 -2.76 -9.99
CA VAL A 390 -14.43 -3.25 -8.75
C VAL A 390 -14.66 -2.16 -7.70
N LEU A 391 -13.93 -1.05 -7.78
CA LEU A 391 -14.11 0.12 -6.91
C LEU A 391 -14.35 1.38 -7.76
N ARG A 392 -14.74 2.47 -7.11
CA ARG A 392 -14.83 3.78 -7.76
C ARG A 392 -13.42 4.29 -8.08
N PRO A 393 -13.06 4.50 -9.36
CA PRO A 393 -11.68 4.81 -9.77
C PRO A 393 -11.36 6.31 -9.64
N SER A 394 -11.65 6.91 -8.48
CA SER A 394 -11.43 8.33 -8.24
C SER A 394 -9.94 8.70 -8.26
N ASN A 395 -9.10 7.90 -7.59
CA ASN A 395 -7.65 8.09 -7.62
C ASN A 395 -7.14 7.91 -9.05
N PHE A 396 -7.60 6.88 -9.77
CA PHE A 396 -7.19 6.61 -11.15
C PHE A 396 -7.40 7.82 -12.05
N PHE A 397 -8.53 8.53 -11.90
CA PHE A 397 -8.78 9.73 -12.70
C PHE A 397 -7.82 10.89 -12.37
N ILE A 398 -7.52 11.08 -11.08
CA ILE A 398 -6.55 12.09 -10.64
C ILE A 398 -5.18 11.76 -11.20
N GLU A 399 -4.79 10.48 -11.18
CA GLU A 399 -3.49 10.08 -11.70
C GLU A 399 -3.40 10.17 -13.22
N VAL A 400 -4.47 9.86 -13.96
CA VAL A 400 -4.51 10.11 -15.41
C VAL A 400 -4.39 11.61 -15.70
N LEU A 401 -5.02 12.47 -14.90
CA LEU A 401 -4.88 13.92 -15.02
C LEU A 401 -3.44 14.38 -14.74
N ASN A 402 -2.84 13.90 -13.65
CA ASN A 402 -1.45 14.20 -13.29
C ASN A 402 -0.51 13.74 -14.39
N PHE A 403 -0.65 12.49 -14.85
CA PHE A 403 0.11 11.93 -15.96
C PHE A 403 0.04 12.80 -17.22
N VAL A 404 -1.17 13.21 -17.61
CA VAL A 404 -1.37 14.10 -18.77
C VAL A 404 -0.67 15.44 -18.58
N THR A 405 -0.72 16.00 -17.38
CA THR A 405 -0.18 17.33 -17.05
C THR A 405 1.34 17.31 -16.94
N ASP A 406 1.88 16.39 -16.15
CA ASP A 406 3.30 16.27 -15.83
C ASP A 406 4.13 15.90 -17.05
N TYR A 407 3.61 14.99 -17.89
CA TYR A 407 4.24 14.60 -19.14
C TYR A 407 3.88 15.49 -20.33
N LYS A 408 3.07 16.55 -20.12
CA LYS A 408 2.67 17.51 -21.16
C LYS A 408 2.06 16.83 -22.39
N ILE A 409 1.19 15.86 -22.15
CA ILE A 409 0.41 15.19 -23.19
C ILE A 409 -0.49 16.24 -23.86
N GLY A 410 -0.45 16.32 -25.19
CA GLY A 410 -1.15 17.37 -25.92
C GLY A 410 -2.66 17.17 -25.99
N LYS A 411 -3.12 15.92 -26.03
CA LYS A 411 -4.53 15.58 -26.24
C LYS A 411 -4.86 14.18 -25.74
N VAL A 412 -6.10 14.00 -25.29
CA VAL A 412 -6.64 12.72 -24.79
C VAL A 412 -7.83 12.27 -25.65
N ILE A 413 -7.83 11.00 -26.06
CA ILE A 413 -8.94 10.36 -26.78
C ILE A 413 -9.45 9.18 -25.96
N ILE A 414 -10.70 9.24 -25.54
CA ILE A 414 -11.38 8.19 -24.78
C ILE A 414 -12.27 7.40 -25.74
N LEU A 415 -12.00 6.10 -25.87
CA LEU A 415 -12.80 5.18 -26.67
C LEU A 415 -13.80 4.45 -25.77
N THR A 416 -15.08 4.48 -26.11
CA THR A 416 -16.13 3.87 -25.28
C THR A 416 -17.31 3.36 -26.10
N SER A 417 -18.34 2.89 -25.42
CA SER A 417 -19.58 2.38 -25.98
C SER A 417 -20.78 2.86 -25.15
N SER A 418 -21.98 2.65 -25.68
CA SER A 418 -23.24 2.92 -24.97
C SER A 418 -24.25 1.84 -25.33
N PHE A 419 -25.23 1.61 -24.45
CA PHE A 419 -26.27 0.62 -24.71
C PHE A 419 -27.03 0.92 -26.01
N GLY A 420 -27.13 -0.08 -26.89
CA GLY A 420 -27.83 0.05 -28.17
C GLY A 420 -29.34 0.22 -28.02
N HIS A 421 -29.93 -0.34 -26.97
CA HIS A 421 -31.36 -0.18 -26.64
C HIS A 421 -31.71 1.22 -26.11
N GLU A 422 -30.70 2.03 -25.79
CA GLU A 422 -30.90 3.43 -25.36
C GLU A 422 -31.03 4.39 -26.56
N LYS A 423 -30.89 3.92 -27.80
CA LYS A 423 -31.02 4.79 -28.97
C LYS A 423 -32.46 5.27 -29.13
N ASN A 424 -32.64 6.57 -29.38
CA ASN A 424 -33.93 7.13 -29.81
C ASN A 424 -34.18 6.90 -31.32
N ASP A 425 -35.37 7.25 -31.80
CA ASP A 425 -35.78 7.07 -33.20
C ASP A 425 -34.82 7.71 -34.22
N GLU A 426 -34.26 8.87 -33.90
CA GLU A 426 -33.29 9.58 -34.75
C GLU A 426 -31.92 8.86 -34.77
N GLN A 427 -31.46 8.41 -33.60
CA GLN A 427 -30.21 7.66 -33.43
C GLN A 427 -30.27 6.29 -34.11
N ILE A 428 -31.46 5.67 -34.22
CA ILE A 428 -31.65 4.41 -34.96
C ILE A 428 -31.47 4.61 -36.47
N ARG A 429 -31.83 5.79 -37.00
CA ARG A 429 -31.77 6.11 -38.43
C ARG A 429 -30.41 6.64 -38.90
N THR A 430 -29.49 6.91 -37.96
CA THR A 430 -28.16 7.47 -38.24
C THR A 430 -27.06 6.45 -37.94
N VAL A 431 -25.81 6.78 -38.31
CA VAL A 431 -24.66 5.95 -37.95
C VAL A 431 -24.57 5.78 -36.43
N PRO A 432 -24.19 4.60 -35.91
CA PRO A 432 -24.25 4.28 -34.47
C PRO A 432 -23.11 4.90 -33.66
N PHE A 433 -22.53 6.00 -34.12
CA PHE A 433 -21.38 6.67 -33.50
C PHE A 433 -21.76 8.05 -33.00
N ARG A 434 -21.21 8.44 -31.85
CA ARG A 434 -21.29 9.80 -31.32
C ARG A 434 -19.94 10.25 -30.79
N TYR A 435 -19.74 11.56 -30.73
CA TYR A 435 -18.59 12.15 -30.06
C TYR A 435 -19.00 13.19 -29.01
N LEU A 436 -18.12 13.37 -28.03
CA LEU A 436 -18.08 14.55 -27.15
C LEU A 436 -16.69 15.15 -27.25
N ALA A 437 -16.58 16.47 -27.31
CA ALA A 437 -15.31 17.18 -27.41
C ALA A 437 -15.31 18.38 -26.46
N THR A 438 -14.16 18.65 -25.85
CA THR A 438 -13.94 19.89 -25.08
C THR A 438 -13.95 21.10 -26.03
N GLU A 439 -14.24 22.29 -25.52
CA GLU A 439 -14.40 23.49 -26.35
C GLU A 439 -13.15 23.84 -27.16
N ASN A 440 -11.96 23.63 -26.59
CA ASN A 440 -10.68 23.80 -27.27
C ASN A 440 -10.51 22.83 -28.46
N VAL A 441 -10.97 21.58 -28.35
CA VAL A 441 -10.99 20.63 -29.47
C VAL A 441 -12.01 21.07 -30.52
N LYS A 442 -13.22 21.49 -30.12
CA LYS A 442 -14.22 21.97 -31.08
C LYS A 442 -13.71 23.16 -31.87
N ALA A 443 -13.02 24.09 -31.23
CA ALA A 443 -12.41 25.24 -31.90
C ALA A 443 -11.35 24.82 -32.93
N GLU A 444 -10.57 23.77 -32.64
CA GLU A 444 -9.47 23.32 -33.52
C GLU A 444 -9.92 22.35 -34.62
N TYR A 445 -10.82 21.41 -34.30
CA TYR A 445 -11.19 20.27 -35.15
C TYR A 445 -12.65 20.25 -35.58
N GLY A 446 -13.49 21.18 -35.11
CA GLY A 446 -14.94 21.19 -35.37
C GLY A 446 -15.29 21.11 -36.85
N LYS A 447 -14.61 21.90 -37.69
CA LYS A 447 -14.78 21.85 -39.15
C LYS A 447 -14.46 20.47 -39.75
N GLN A 448 -13.41 19.81 -39.25
CA GLN A 448 -13.06 18.46 -39.72
C GLN A 448 -14.14 17.44 -39.32
N PHE A 449 -14.71 17.57 -38.12
CA PHE A 449 -15.82 16.73 -37.67
C PHE A 449 -17.05 16.94 -38.55
N GLU A 450 -17.38 18.18 -38.91
CA GLU A 450 -18.45 18.51 -39.85
C GLU A 450 -18.20 17.92 -41.24
N ASP A 451 -17.00 18.10 -41.80
CA ASP A 451 -16.60 17.57 -43.12
C ASP A 451 -16.68 16.03 -43.16
N MET A 452 -16.43 15.35 -42.02
CA MET A 452 -16.57 13.90 -41.87
C MET A 452 -17.99 13.45 -41.47
N SER A 453 -18.94 14.38 -41.34
CA SER A 453 -20.32 14.12 -40.89
C SER A 453 -20.38 13.41 -39.53
N TRP A 454 -19.51 13.80 -38.59
CA TRP A 454 -19.54 13.30 -37.23
C TRP A 454 -20.70 13.91 -36.45
N ILE A 455 -21.41 13.07 -35.69
CA ILE A 455 -22.61 13.47 -34.94
C ILE A 455 -22.23 13.64 -33.48
N ALA A 456 -22.43 14.84 -32.92
CA ALA A 456 -22.20 15.08 -31.50
C ALA A 456 -23.26 14.36 -30.66
N LEU A 457 -22.89 13.88 -29.46
CA LEU A 457 -23.83 13.25 -28.55
C LEU A 457 -24.93 14.25 -28.15
N GLU A 458 -26.17 13.85 -28.37
CA GLU A 458 -27.35 14.65 -28.09
C GLU A 458 -27.76 14.52 -26.60
N PRO A 459 -28.20 15.62 -25.96
CA PRO A 459 -28.72 15.54 -24.61
C PRO A 459 -30.09 14.84 -24.59
N LYS A 460 -30.34 14.03 -23.56
CA LYS A 460 -31.64 13.36 -23.35
C LYS A 460 -32.47 14.11 -22.30
N MET A 461 -33.80 14.10 -22.47
CA MET A 461 -34.73 14.57 -21.43
C MET A 461 -34.66 13.67 -20.21
N LEU A 462 -34.76 14.26 -19.01
CA LEU A 462 -34.91 13.52 -17.76
C LEU A 462 -36.37 13.06 -17.59
N ASP A 463 -36.55 11.80 -17.19
CA ASP A 463 -37.86 11.20 -16.88
C ASP A 463 -38.39 11.63 -15.49
N ASP A 464 -38.16 12.87 -15.08
CA ASP A 464 -38.54 13.42 -13.78
C ASP A 464 -39.58 14.55 -13.88
N PHE A 465 -40.17 14.74 -15.06
CA PHE A 465 -41.11 15.83 -15.39
C PHE A 465 -40.55 17.24 -15.17
N SER A 466 -39.24 17.41 -14.92
CA SER A 466 -38.61 18.71 -14.74
C SER A 466 -38.39 19.46 -16.06
N GLY A 467 -38.48 18.75 -17.19
CA GLY A 467 -38.12 19.28 -18.51
C GLY A 467 -36.62 19.54 -18.70
N GLN A 468 -35.79 19.12 -17.75
CA GLN A 468 -34.34 19.26 -17.84
C GLN A 468 -33.74 18.21 -18.79
N THR A 469 -32.64 18.58 -19.43
CA THR A 469 -31.88 17.67 -20.27
C THR A 469 -30.52 17.35 -19.66
N VAL A 470 -30.04 16.12 -19.90
CA VAL A 470 -28.73 15.67 -19.45
C VAL A 470 -27.99 14.98 -20.60
N LEU A 471 -26.72 15.35 -20.77
CA LEU A 471 -25.79 14.56 -21.57
C LEU A 471 -25.39 13.33 -20.76
N LYS A 472 -25.68 12.13 -21.26
CA LYS A 472 -25.36 10.88 -20.56
C LYS A 472 -24.98 9.79 -21.56
N ILE A 473 -23.94 9.03 -21.22
CA ILE A 473 -23.50 7.84 -21.96
C ILE A 473 -23.90 6.63 -21.14
N HIS A 474 -25.06 6.05 -21.43
CA HIS A 474 -25.59 4.91 -20.68
C HIS A 474 -24.75 3.66 -20.96
N GLY A 475 -24.17 3.08 -19.91
CA GLY A 475 -23.22 1.96 -20.06
C GLY A 475 -21.82 2.38 -20.54
N GLY A 476 -21.52 3.68 -20.63
CA GLY A 476 -20.22 4.20 -21.07
C GLY A 476 -19.08 4.12 -20.06
N GLY A 477 -19.27 3.38 -18.96
CA GLY A 477 -18.31 3.27 -17.89
C GLY A 477 -17.94 4.64 -17.31
N TYR A 478 -16.65 4.89 -17.18
CA TYR A 478 -16.12 6.13 -16.61
C TYR A 478 -15.83 7.24 -17.64
N ALA A 479 -16.09 7.01 -18.93
CA ALA A 479 -15.66 7.91 -20.01
C ALA A 479 -16.09 9.36 -19.78
N LYS A 480 -17.37 9.57 -19.44
CA LYS A 480 -17.93 10.91 -19.21
C LYS A 480 -17.31 11.60 -17.99
N THR A 481 -17.14 10.87 -16.89
CA THR A 481 -16.56 11.43 -15.65
C THR A 481 -15.12 11.88 -15.86
N LEU A 482 -14.30 11.06 -16.54
CA LEU A 482 -12.93 11.43 -16.85
C LEU A 482 -12.86 12.61 -17.84
N PHE A 483 -13.70 12.60 -18.88
CA PHE A 483 -13.80 13.72 -19.82
C PHE A 483 -14.15 15.04 -19.13
N GLU A 484 -15.12 15.04 -18.21
CA GLU A 484 -15.47 16.23 -17.44
C GLU A 484 -14.32 16.72 -16.54
N LEU A 485 -13.60 15.79 -15.90
CA LEU A 485 -12.42 16.12 -15.10
C LEU A 485 -11.32 16.78 -15.95
N LEU A 486 -10.98 16.17 -17.09
CA LEU A 486 -9.96 16.68 -18.02
C LEU A 486 -10.37 18.04 -18.58
N GLY A 487 -11.64 18.20 -18.98
CA GLY A 487 -12.17 19.46 -19.50
C GLY A 487 -12.15 20.60 -18.48
N ARG A 488 -12.48 20.34 -17.20
CA ARG A 488 -12.37 21.33 -16.11
C ARG A 488 -10.94 21.81 -15.87
N ASN A 489 -9.95 20.97 -16.21
CA ASN A 489 -8.53 21.29 -16.13
C ASN A 489 -7.94 21.75 -17.48
N ASN A 490 -8.80 22.18 -18.42
CA ASN A 490 -8.43 22.72 -19.73
C ASN A 490 -7.59 21.77 -20.61
N ILE A 491 -7.70 20.45 -20.40
CA ILE A 491 -7.07 19.45 -21.26
C ILE A 491 -7.92 19.24 -22.52
N GLN A 492 -7.27 19.17 -23.69
CA GLN A 492 -7.93 18.76 -24.93
C GLN A 492 -8.38 17.31 -24.83
N CYS A 493 -9.69 17.06 -24.77
CA CYS A 493 -10.23 15.71 -24.64
C CYS A 493 -11.37 15.46 -25.63
N ILE A 494 -11.41 14.25 -26.20
CA ILE A 494 -12.49 13.75 -27.05
C ILE A 494 -12.94 12.39 -26.54
N ILE A 495 -14.25 12.17 -26.48
CA ILE A 495 -14.85 10.84 -26.42
C ILE A 495 -15.32 10.47 -27.82
N VAL A 496 -14.99 9.25 -28.27
CA VAL A 496 -15.63 8.62 -29.44
C VAL A 496 -16.32 7.35 -28.95
N LEU A 497 -17.61 7.23 -29.21
CA LEU A 497 -18.42 6.13 -28.71
C LEU A 497 -19.24 5.44 -29.79
N LYS A 498 -19.46 4.14 -29.60
CA LYS A 498 -20.38 3.32 -30.41
C LYS A 498 -21.56 2.81 -29.58
N PHE A 499 -22.77 2.89 -30.13
CA PHE A 499 -23.92 2.17 -29.58
C PHE A 499 -23.84 0.67 -29.92
N CYS A 500 -23.87 -0.20 -28.90
CA CYS A 500 -23.78 -1.66 -29.06
C CYS A 500 -24.64 -2.42 -28.04
N SER A 501 -24.91 -3.69 -28.34
CA SER A 501 -25.48 -4.66 -27.39
C SER A 501 -24.37 -5.55 -26.87
N GLU A 502 -24.55 -6.19 -25.72
CA GLU A 502 -23.58 -7.20 -25.24
C GLU A 502 -23.57 -8.44 -26.16
N GLY A 503 -22.42 -9.10 -26.25
CA GLY A 503 -22.24 -10.32 -27.03
C GLY A 503 -20.88 -10.37 -27.70
N ASP A 504 -20.85 -10.83 -28.96
CA ASP A 504 -19.66 -10.70 -29.81
C ASP A 504 -19.53 -9.26 -30.33
N ASN A 505 -18.67 -8.50 -29.68
CA ASN A 505 -18.42 -7.10 -30.00
C ASN A 505 -17.13 -6.88 -30.82
N MET A 506 -16.53 -7.94 -31.40
CA MET A 506 -15.41 -7.77 -32.34
C MET A 506 -15.81 -6.91 -33.56
N PRO A 507 -16.98 -7.10 -34.21
CA PRO A 507 -17.41 -6.23 -35.31
C PRO A 507 -17.58 -4.79 -34.85
N ASP A 508 -18.07 -4.58 -33.63
CA ASP A 508 -18.25 -3.25 -33.07
C ASP A 508 -16.94 -2.49 -32.89
N ALA A 509 -15.89 -3.19 -32.45
CA ALA A 509 -14.56 -2.64 -32.33
C ALA A 509 -13.93 -2.32 -33.70
N ILE A 510 -14.14 -3.19 -34.69
CA ILE A 510 -13.69 -2.97 -36.08
C ILE A 510 -14.36 -1.72 -36.66
N GLU A 511 -15.66 -1.53 -36.46
CA GLU A 511 -16.32 -0.33 -36.96
C GLU A 511 -15.89 0.93 -36.20
N LEU A 512 -15.69 0.85 -34.87
CA LEU A 512 -15.20 1.98 -34.08
C LEU A 512 -13.79 2.42 -34.54
N ILE A 513 -12.85 1.49 -34.74
CA ILE A 513 -11.51 1.84 -35.24
C ILE A 513 -11.56 2.44 -36.64
N ASN A 514 -12.37 1.88 -37.54
CA ASN A 514 -12.57 2.45 -38.87
C ASN A 514 -13.17 3.85 -38.82
N TYR A 515 -14.08 4.12 -37.88
CA TYR A 515 -14.71 5.41 -37.73
C TYR A 515 -13.74 6.48 -37.24
N PHE A 516 -13.03 6.25 -36.12
CA PHE A 516 -12.13 7.28 -35.57
C PHE A 516 -10.83 7.42 -36.37
N ASN A 517 -10.39 6.36 -37.07
CA ASN A 517 -9.18 6.41 -37.90
C ASN A 517 -9.33 7.33 -39.14
N LYS A 518 -10.56 7.63 -39.58
CA LYS A 518 -10.82 8.68 -40.59
C LYS A 518 -10.24 10.04 -40.18
N TRP A 519 -10.28 10.33 -38.88
CA TRP A 519 -9.77 11.55 -38.30
C TRP A 519 -8.28 11.44 -37.93
N ILE A 520 -7.91 10.45 -37.11
CA ILE A 520 -6.56 10.39 -36.53
C ILE A 520 -5.50 9.85 -37.51
N ARG A 521 -5.92 9.07 -38.52
CA ARG A 521 -5.08 8.52 -39.61
C ARG A 521 -3.82 7.80 -39.10
N LEU A 522 -3.97 6.96 -38.07
CA LEU A 522 -2.88 6.17 -37.49
C LEU A 522 -2.69 4.84 -38.22
N VAL A 523 -3.79 4.14 -38.48
CA VAL A 523 -3.76 2.81 -39.10
C VAL A 523 -3.81 2.96 -40.62
N PRO A 524 -2.92 2.29 -41.37
CA PRO A 524 -2.99 2.26 -42.83
C PRO A 524 -4.34 1.71 -43.31
N VAL A 525 -4.88 2.27 -44.38
CA VAL A 525 -6.13 1.81 -44.99
C VAL A 525 -5.87 1.05 -46.30
N ASP A 526 -6.82 0.20 -46.69
CA ASP A 526 -6.86 -0.49 -47.98
C ASP A 526 -7.55 0.36 -49.07
N GLU A 527 -7.71 -0.21 -50.26
CA GLU A 527 -8.36 0.44 -51.41
C GLU A 527 -9.83 0.78 -51.16
N ARG A 528 -10.48 0.12 -50.20
CA ARG A 528 -11.87 0.36 -49.80
C ARG A 528 -11.97 1.35 -48.64
N ASN A 529 -10.86 2.00 -48.27
CA ASN A 529 -10.75 2.90 -47.14
C ASN A 529 -11.07 2.23 -45.78
N ALA A 530 -10.84 0.92 -45.68
CA ALA A 530 -10.93 0.16 -44.44
C ALA A 530 -9.53 -0.01 -43.82
N CYS A 531 -9.43 0.05 -42.49
CA CYS A 531 -8.18 -0.13 -41.77
C CYS A 531 -7.61 -1.54 -42.03
N LYS A 532 -6.31 -1.62 -42.30
CA LYS A 532 -5.55 -2.87 -42.38
C LYS A 532 -5.29 -3.38 -40.96
N LEU A 533 -6.26 -4.13 -40.44
CA LEU A 533 -6.25 -4.59 -39.05
C LEU A 533 -5.50 -5.91 -38.89
N LYS A 534 -4.71 -6.01 -37.81
CA LYS A 534 -4.11 -7.25 -37.32
C LYS A 534 -4.82 -7.63 -36.03
N PHE A 535 -5.50 -8.78 -36.01
CA PHE A 535 -6.13 -9.28 -34.79
C PHE A 535 -5.07 -9.79 -33.81
N PRO A 536 -5.17 -9.46 -32.51
CA PRO A 536 -4.22 -9.93 -31.52
C PRO A 536 -4.35 -11.45 -31.34
N PRO A 537 -3.25 -12.19 -31.10
CA PRO A 537 -3.31 -13.63 -30.84
C PRO A 537 -4.26 -14.02 -29.70
N SER A 538 -4.42 -13.16 -28.69
CA SER A 538 -5.36 -13.41 -27.59
C SER A 538 -6.81 -13.59 -28.02
N TRP A 539 -7.21 -13.09 -29.19
CA TRP A 539 -8.59 -13.26 -29.70
C TRP A 539 -8.85 -14.68 -30.24
N LYS A 540 -7.82 -15.53 -30.43
CA LYS A 540 -8.00 -16.95 -30.82
C LYS A 540 -8.88 -17.73 -29.84
N PHE A 541 -8.86 -17.34 -28.57
CA PHE A 541 -9.58 -18.02 -27.48
C PHE A 541 -10.65 -17.13 -26.83
N LEU A 542 -11.14 -16.11 -27.53
CA LEU A 542 -12.13 -15.17 -27.00
C LEU A 542 -13.41 -15.89 -26.53
N PHE A 543 -13.76 -16.99 -27.19
CA PHE A 543 -14.91 -17.85 -26.86
C PHE A 543 -14.51 -19.16 -26.16
N GLY A 544 -13.31 -19.20 -25.57
CA GLY A 544 -12.75 -20.39 -24.94
C GLY A 544 -12.00 -21.31 -25.90
N ASN A 545 -11.55 -22.45 -25.36
CA ASN A 545 -10.93 -23.50 -26.16
C ASN A 545 -11.97 -24.20 -27.04
N ILE A 546 -11.50 -24.85 -28.10
CA ILE A 546 -12.32 -25.72 -28.91
C ILE A 546 -13.01 -26.72 -27.96
N PRO A 547 -14.36 -26.79 -27.95
CA PRO A 547 -15.07 -27.72 -27.10
C PRO A 547 -14.58 -29.16 -27.34
N PRO A 548 -14.45 -29.98 -26.28
CA PRO A 548 -14.12 -31.39 -26.40
C PRO A 548 -14.93 -32.06 -27.51
N ARG A 549 -14.27 -32.86 -28.35
CA ARG A 549 -14.95 -33.53 -29.47
C ARG A 549 -16.10 -34.41 -29.00
N GLU A 550 -16.05 -34.88 -27.75
CA GLU A 550 -17.06 -35.71 -27.11
C GLU A 550 -18.40 -34.98 -26.85
N LEU A 551 -18.47 -33.66 -27.02
CA LEU A 551 -19.70 -32.86 -26.89
C LEU A 551 -20.53 -32.76 -28.19
N TYR A 552 -20.00 -33.25 -29.32
CA TYR A 552 -20.66 -33.28 -30.63
C TYR A 552 -20.77 -34.72 -31.13
#